data_AF-A0A9W9NZ72-F1
#
_entry.id   AF-A0A9W9NZ72-F1
#
_cell.length_a   1.000
_cell.length_b   1.000
_cell.length_c   1.000
_cell.angle_alpha   90.00
_cell.angle_beta   90.00
_cell.angle_gamma   90.00
#
_symmetry.space_group_name_H-M   'P 1'
#
loop_
_entity.id
_entity.type
_entity.pdbx_description
1 polymer ?
#
loop_
_entity_poly.entity_id
_entity_poly.type
_entity_poly.pdbx_seq_one_letter_code
_entity_poly.pdbx_strand_id
1 'polypeptide(L)'
;MSVKFQEETVRAVANAGGKPEDLAHRVGERLTGGKTQTGYLAAYLKQLQHNPLRTKMLTSGVLSGLQELLASWLAHDVGKHGHYFSSRIPKMSLYGMFVAAPLGHVLIGILQKIFAGRTSLKAKILQILVSNLIISPIQNSVYLTSMAIIAGARTFHQVRATVRAGFMPVMKVSWVTSPLALAFAQKFLPEHTWVPFFNIIGFFIGTYVNTHTKKKRLEALRKRYNERRDGGYEKRDYP
;
A
#
# COMPACT_ATOMS: atom_id res chain seq x y z
N MET A 1 29.29 9.71 -40.27
CA MET A 1 29.61 9.15 -38.94
C MET A 1 28.37 8.77 -38.11
N SER A 2 27.17 9.29 -38.39
CA SER A 2 25.96 9.02 -37.57
C SER A 2 25.30 7.66 -37.82
N VAL A 3 25.33 7.14 -39.06
CA VAL A 3 24.66 5.87 -39.43
C VAL A 3 25.35 4.64 -38.81
N LYS A 4 26.69 4.62 -38.76
CA LYS A 4 27.46 3.53 -38.13
C LYS A 4 27.21 3.44 -36.62
N PHE A 5 27.05 4.58 -35.95
CA PHE A 5 26.77 4.60 -34.51
C PHE A 5 25.37 4.06 -34.19
N GLN A 6 24.40 4.31 -35.08
CA GLN A 6 23.05 3.77 -34.98
C GLN A 6 23.02 2.25 -35.24
N GLU A 7 23.73 1.76 -36.25
CA GLU A 7 23.84 0.31 -36.51
C GLU A 7 24.60 -0.43 -35.42
N GLU A 8 25.67 0.14 -34.86
CA GLU A 8 26.40 -0.45 -33.73
C GLU A 8 25.56 -0.45 -32.45
N THR A 9 24.77 0.60 -32.20
CA THR A 9 23.84 0.65 -31.06
C THR A 9 22.69 -0.35 -31.23
N VAL A 10 22.13 -0.47 -32.43
CA VAL A 10 21.07 -1.45 -32.75
C VAL A 10 21.60 -2.88 -32.69
N ARG A 11 22.83 -3.14 -33.17
CA ARG A 11 23.51 -4.44 -33.01
C ARG A 11 23.87 -4.75 -31.57
N ALA A 12 24.29 -3.76 -30.78
CA ALA A 12 24.59 -3.94 -29.36
C ALA A 12 23.32 -4.25 -28.56
N VAL A 13 22.19 -3.62 -28.88
CA VAL A 13 20.89 -3.89 -28.27
C VAL A 13 20.31 -5.24 -28.73
N ALA A 14 20.48 -5.61 -30.01
CA ALA A 14 20.09 -6.92 -30.54
C ALA A 14 20.92 -8.08 -29.94
N ASN A 15 22.23 -7.87 -29.75
CA ASN A 15 23.14 -8.85 -29.14
C ASN A 15 23.04 -8.89 -27.60
N ALA A 16 22.46 -7.86 -26.96
CA ALA A 16 22.12 -7.88 -25.54
C ALA A 16 20.81 -8.64 -25.25
N GLY A 17 20.07 -9.05 -26.29
CA GLY A 17 18.84 -9.83 -26.21
C GLY A 17 19.08 -11.30 -25.88
N GLY A 18 19.56 -11.59 -24.67
CA GLY A 18 19.39 -12.93 -24.10
C GLY A 18 17.90 -13.28 -24.06
N LYS A 19 17.55 -14.56 -24.29
CA LYS A 19 16.17 -15.02 -24.25
C LYS A 19 15.47 -14.51 -22.96
N PRO A 20 14.16 -14.22 -22.96
CA PRO A 20 13.45 -13.69 -21.79
C PRO A 20 13.66 -14.53 -20.51
N GLU A 21 13.79 -15.85 -20.68
CA GLU A 21 14.16 -16.80 -19.62
C GLU A 21 15.50 -16.47 -18.93
N ASP A 22 16.49 -15.98 -19.68
CA ASP A 22 17.83 -15.65 -19.21
C ASP A 22 17.89 -14.30 -18.49
N LEU A 23 17.02 -13.35 -18.89
CA LEU A 23 16.79 -12.12 -18.13
C LEU A 23 16.05 -12.39 -16.82
N ALA A 24 14.98 -13.20 -16.86
CA ALA A 24 14.23 -13.60 -15.69
C ALA A 24 15.11 -14.36 -14.69
N HIS A 25 15.97 -15.27 -15.17
CA HIS A 25 16.92 -16.00 -14.35
C HIS A 25 17.94 -15.06 -13.69
N ARG A 26 18.55 -14.14 -14.46
CA ARG A 26 19.52 -13.16 -13.92
C ARG A 26 18.91 -12.21 -12.89
N VAL A 27 17.69 -11.74 -13.13
CA VAL A 27 16.95 -10.90 -12.17
C VAL A 27 16.62 -11.72 -10.92
N GLY A 28 16.13 -12.95 -11.09
CA GLY A 28 15.84 -13.87 -10.00
C GLY A 28 17.08 -14.12 -9.14
N GLU A 29 18.22 -14.41 -9.76
CA GLU A 29 19.49 -14.68 -9.08
C GLU A 29 20.00 -13.46 -8.30
N ARG A 30 19.88 -12.24 -8.83
CA ARG A 30 20.24 -11.03 -8.07
C ARG A 30 19.27 -10.75 -6.91
N LEU A 31 17.99 -11.02 -7.10
CA LEU A 31 16.98 -10.82 -6.06
C LEU A 31 17.14 -11.82 -4.92
N THR A 32 17.31 -13.10 -5.21
CA THR A 32 17.37 -14.18 -4.22
C THR A 32 18.79 -14.51 -3.75
N GLY A 33 19.79 -14.16 -4.54
CA GLY A 33 21.19 -14.52 -4.32
C GLY A 33 21.57 -15.88 -4.92
N GLY A 34 20.68 -16.53 -5.68
CA GLY A 34 20.93 -17.84 -6.29
C GLY A 34 21.48 -18.85 -5.28
N LYS A 35 22.61 -19.49 -5.61
CA LYS A 35 23.27 -20.48 -4.74
C LYS A 35 24.05 -19.87 -3.57
N THR A 36 24.39 -18.58 -3.62
CA THR A 36 25.26 -17.93 -2.63
C THR A 36 24.49 -17.25 -1.49
N GLN A 37 23.15 -17.16 -1.58
CA GLN A 37 22.27 -16.48 -0.62
C GLN A 37 22.64 -15.01 -0.31
N THR A 38 23.40 -14.35 -1.18
CA THR A 38 23.84 -12.95 -1.05
C THR A 38 23.04 -12.00 -1.95
N GLY A 39 21.73 -12.21 -2.08
CA GLY A 39 20.85 -11.39 -2.92
C GLY A 39 20.30 -10.13 -2.24
N TYR A 40 19.62 -9.28 -3.00
CA TYR A 40 18.95 -8.08 -2.44
C TYR A 40 17.90 -8.44 -1.38
N LEU A 41 17.19 -9.57 -1.53
CA LEU A 41 16.26 -10.06 -0.53
C LEU A 41 16.98 -10.41 0.77
N ALA A 42 18.13 -11.08 0.70
CA ALA A 42 18.94 -11.40 1.88
C ALA A 42 19.45 -10.12 2.57
N ALA A 43 19.91 -9.13 1.80
CA ALA A 43 20.31 -7.83 2.34
C ALA A 43 19.14 -7.10 3.02
N TYR A 44 17.95 -7.13 2.41
CA TYR A 44 16.73 -6.58 3.00
C TYR A 44 16.35 -7.29 4.30
N LEU A 45 16.36 -8.63 4.31
CA LEU A 45 16.04 -9.44 5.49
C LEU A 45 17.04 -9.17 6.63
N LYS A 46 18.34 -9.05 6.31
CA LYS A 46 19.37 -8.66 7.28
C LYS A 46 19.07 -7.29 7.90
N GLN A 47 18.71 -6.30 7.07
CA GLN A 47 18.31 -4.98 7.58
C GLN A 47 17.02 -5.02 8.39
N LEU A 48 16.08 -5.90 8.04
CA LEU A 48 14.85 -6.08 8.78
C LEU A 48 15.08 -6.70 10.16
N GLN A 49 16.09 -7.57 10.31
CA GLN A 49 16.47 -8.15 11.60
C GLN A 49 17.28 -7.19 12.46
N HIS A 50 18.30 -6.53 11.90
CA HIS A 50 19.18 -5.62 12.66
C HIS A 50 18.55 -4.25 12.93
N ASN A 51 17.79 -3.71 11.99
CA ASN A 51 17.20 -2.37 12.06
C ASN A 51 15.69 -2.42 11.75
N PRO A 52 14.89 -3.19 12.52
CA PRO A 52 13.52 -3.54 12.17
C PRO A 52 12.60 -2.33 11.97
N LEU A 53 12.70 -1.33 12.85
CA LEU A 53 11.86 -0.14 12.75
C LEU A 53 12.24 0.69 11.53
N ARG A 54 13.52 1.05 11.37
CA ARG A 54 14.01 1.84 10.23
C ARG A 54 13.66 1.20 8.89
N THR A 55 13.90 -0.11 8.77
CA THR A 55 13.61 -0.85 7.54
C THR A 55 12.11 -0.84 7.24
N LYS A 56 11.25 -1.09 8.25
CA LYS A 56 9.79 -1.00 8.09
C LYS A 56 9.33 0.41 7.70
N MET A 57 9.91 1.45 8.28
CA MET A 57 9.59 2.85 7.95
C MET A 57 9.92 3.17 6.50
N LEU A 58 11.13 2.83 6.03
CA LEU A 58 11.53 3.06 4.64
C LEU A 58 10.64 2.27 3.67
N THR A 59 10.44 0.97 3.92
CA THR A 59 9.58 0.13 3.08
C THR A 59 8.15 0.67 3.04
N SER A 60 7.55 0.97 4.19
CA SER A 60 6.18 1.48 4.24
C SER A 60 6.04 2.83 3.54
N GLY A 61 7.03 3.72 3.67
CA GLY A 61 6.99 5.01 2.97
C GLY A 61 7.02 4.84 1.46
N VAL A 62 7.93 4.03 0.93
CA VAL A 62 8.00 3.74 -0.51
C VAL A 62 6.70 3.12 -1.01
N LEU A 63 6.20 2.09 -0.31
CA LEU A 63 4.97 1.41 -0.72
C LEU A 63 3.76 2.32 -0.67
N SER A 64 3.58 3.13 0.38
CA SER A 64 2.46 4.07 0.48
C SER A 64 2.50 5.17 -0.59
N GLY A 65 3.69 5.66 -0.95
CA GLY A 65 3.86 6.59 -2.07
C GLY A 65 3.45 5.96 -3.41
N LEU A 66 3.93 4.75 -3.68
CA LEU A 66 3.61 4.00 -4.89
C LEU A 66 2.11 3.63 -4.95
N GLN A 67 1.50 3.26 -3.83
CA GLN A 67 0.05 3.03 -3.73
C GLN A 67 -0.74 4.28 -4.12
N GLU A 68 -0.34 5.46 -3.63
CA GLU A 68 -1.02 6.71 -3.97
C GLU A 68 -0.88 7.07 -5.45
N LEU A 69 0.29 6.83 -6.03
CA LEU A 69 0.52 7.04 -7.46
C LEU A 69 -0.38 6.12 -8.30
N LEU A 70 -0.33 4.81 -8.05
CA LEU A 70 -1.13 3.82 -8.78
C LEU A 70 -2.62 4.05 -8.58
N ALA A 71 -3.06 4.31 -7.35
CA ALA A 71 -4.46 4.57 -7.07
C ALA A 71 -4.97 5.85 -7.75
N SER A 72 -4.13 6.89 -7.84
CA SER A 72 -4.50 8.12 -8.55
C SER A 72 -4.63 7.87 -10.06
N TRP A 73 -3.74 7.07 -10.64
CA TRP A 73 -3.82 6.64 -12.04
C TRP A 73 -5.08 5.81 -12.31
N LEU A 74 -5.31 4.75 -11.54
CA LEU A 74 -6.48 3.85 -11.70
C LEU A 74 -7.83 4.55 -11.46
N ALA A 75 -7.87 5.53 -10.54
CA ALA A 75 -9.08 6.30 -10.25
C ALA A 75 -9.30 7.47 -11.22
N HIS A 76 -8.37 7.75 -12.14
CA HIS A 76 -8.36 8.96 -12.97
C HIS A 76 -8.45 10.24 -12.11
N ASP A 77 -7.84 10.21 -10.92
CA ASP A 77 -7.81 11.29 -9.95
C ASP A 77 -6.61 12.22 -10.26
N VAL A 78 -6.78 13.06 -11.28
CA VAL A 78 -5.78 14.03 -11.70
C VAL A 78 -5.66 15.18 -10.70
N GLY A 79 -4.43 15.60 -10.43
CA GLY A 79 -4.14 16.76 -9.60
C GLY A 79 -4.58 18.08 -10.25
N LYS A 80 -4.40 19.19 -9.52
CA LYS A 80 -4.78 20.53 -9.99
C LYS A 80 -4.17 20.93 -11.34
N HIS A 81 -3.00 20.40 -11.68
CA HIS A 81 -2.28 20.69 -12.92
C HIS A 81 -2.42 19.58 -13.98
N GLY A 82 -3.40 18.68 -13.85
CA GLY A 82 -3.66 17.62 -14.84
C GLY A 82 -2.75 16.38 -14.75
N HIS A 83 -1.75 16.37 -13.86
CA HIS A 83 -0.87 15.22 -13.67
C HIS A 83 -1.30 14.31 -12.51
N TYR A 84 -1.01 13.01 -12.62
CA TYR A 84 -1.17 12.03 -11.54
C TYR A 84 -0.13 12.22 -10.43
N PHE A 85 1.03 12.79 -10.76
CA PHE A 85 2.03 13.15 -9.78
C PHE A 85 1.57 14.40 -9.01
N SER A 86 1.11 14.18 -7.78
CA SER A 86 0.55 15.23 -6.94
C SER A 86 1.25 15.31 -5.59
N SER A 87 1.03 16.41 -4.86
CA SER A 87 1.55 16.56 -3.48
C SER A 87 1.07 15.47 -2.51
N ARG A 88 0.11 14.62 -2.91
CA ARG A 88 -0.38 13.51 -2.09
C ARG A 88 0.61 12.35 -2.02
N ILE A 89 1.41 12.12 -3.07
CA ILE A 89 2.41 11.03 -3.11
C ILE A 89 3.49 11.19 -2.02
N PRO A 90 4.21 12.34 -1.93
CA PRO A 90 5.18 12.51 -0.86
C PRO A 90 4.52 12.52 0.52
N LYS A 91 3.30 13.07 0.66
CA LYS A 91 2.54 13.00 1.92
C LYS A 91 2.19 11.58 2.34
N MET A 92 1.79 10.72 1.39
CA MET A 92 1.52 9.32 1.64
C MET A 92 2.81 8.54 1.96
N SER A 93 3.92 8.93 1.35
CA SER A 93 5.22 8.35 1.69
C SER A 93 5.63 8.70 3.12
N LEU A 94 5.45 9.96 3.53
CA LEU A 94 5.70 10.39 4.90
C LEU A 94 4.73 9.72 5.90
N TYR A 95 3.46 9.54 5.52
CA TYR A 95 2.50 8.77 6.32
C TYR A 95 3.00 7.33 6.53
N GLY A 96 3.39 6.63 5.46
CA GLY A 96 3.92 5.27 5.57
C GLY A 96 5.13 5.21 6.49
N MET A 97 6.05 6.15 6.33
CA MET A 97 7.31 6.20 7.06
C MET A 97 7.16 6.56 8.53
N PHE A 98 6.40 7.60 8.86
CA PHE A 98 6.38 8.18 10.20
C PHE A 98 5.11 7.89 11.01
N VAL A 99 4.07 7.37 10.37
CA VAL A 99 2.79 7.07 11.04
C VAL A 99 2.50 5.57 10.97
N ALA A 100 2.35 5.01 9.76
CA ALA A 100 1.88 3.64 9.58
C ALA A 100 2.87 2.60 10.15
N ALA A 101 4.15 2.69 9.76
CA ALA A 101 5.16 1.73 10.19
C ALA A 101 5.45 1.81 11.71
N PRO A 102 5.65 2.99 12.33
CA PRO A 102 5.84 3.08 13.77
C PRO A 102 4.63 2.59 14.56
N LEU A 103 3.41 2.98 14.16
CA LEU A 103 2.18 2.51 14.81
C LEU A 103 2.07 0.98 14.75
N GLY A 104 2.27 0.40 13.56
CA GLY A 104 2.23 -1.06 13.40
C GLY A 104 3.33 -1.77 14.19
N HIS A 105 4.54 -1.22 14.22
CA HIS A 105 5.65 -1.77 14.98
C HIS A 105 5.34 -1.83 16.47
N VAL A 106 4.81 -0.74 17.04
CA VAL A 106 4.47 -0.66 18.46
C VAL A 106 3.29 -1.56 18.80
N LEU A 107 2.18 -1.48 18.05
CA LEU A 107 0.97 -2.25 18.33
C LEU A 107 1.21 -3.77 18.26
N ILE A 108 1.91 -4.22 17.21
CA ILE A 108 2.28 -5.63 17.09
C ILE A 108 3.31 -6.01 18.15
N GLY A 109 4.27 -5.14 18.48
CA GLY A 109 5.21 -5.37 19.57
C GLY A 109 4.52 -5.59 20.93
N ILE A 110 3.50 -4.78 21.24
CA ILE A 110 2.67 -4.96 22.44
C ILE A 110 1.93 -6.30 22.39
N LEU A 111 1.30 -6.61 21.26
CA LEU A 111 0.60 -7.89 21.08
C LEU A 111 1.54 -9.09 21.29
N GLN A 112 2.74 -9.05 20.70
CA GLN A 112 3.74 -10.13 20.87
C GLN A 112 4.20 -10.25 22.31
N LYS A 113 4.39 -9.15 23.04
CA LYS A 113 4.74 -9.16 24.47
C LYS A 113 3.63 -9.79 25.33
N ILE A 114 2.36 -9.46 25.07
CA ILE A 114 1.21 -10.01 25.81
C ILE A 114 1.11 -11.54 25.64
N PHE A 115 1.41 -12.04 24.44
CA PHE A 115 1.33 -13.46 24.11
C PHE A 115 2.66 -14.19 24.21
N ALA A 116 3.71 -13.54 24.72
CA ALA A 116 5.03 -14.14 24.88
C ALA A 116 4.96 -15.40 25.76
N GLY A 117 5.60 -16.48 25.32
CA GLY A 117 5.60 -17.78 26.01
C GLY A 117 4.28 -18.57 25.92
N ARG A 118 3.24 -18.05 25.24
CA ARG A 118 1.96 -18.76 25.07
C ARG A 118 1.97 -19.60 23.79
N THR A 119 2.26 -20.90 23.91
CA THR A 119 2.42 -21.79 22.74
C THR A 119 1.17 -22.58 22.35
N SER A 120 0.13 -22.59 23.20
CA SER A 120 -1.08 -23.36 22.97
C SER A 120 -1.86 -22.90 21.72
N LEU A 121 -2.57 -23.82 21.07
CA LEU A 121 -3.42 -23.50 19.92
C LEU A 121 -4.45 -22.42 20.27
N LYS A 122 -5.07 -22.51 21.46
CA LYS A 122 -6.00 -21.51 21.99
C LYS A 122 -5.36 -20.12 22.06
N ALA A 123 -4.10 -20.03 22.53
CA ALA A 123 -3.39 -18.76 22.61
C ALA A 123 -3.09 -18.18 21.22
N LYS A 124 -2.67 -19.01 20.26
CA LYS A 124 -2.44 -18.58 18.86
C LYS A 124 -3.71 -18.05 18.22
N ILE A 125 -4.85 -18.75 18.40
CA ILE A 125 -6.15 -18.30 17.89
C ILE A 125 -6.54 -16.96 18.55
N LEU A 126 -6.40 -16.85 19.87
CA LEU A 126 -6.72 -15.61 20.58
C LEU A 126 -5.83 -14.45 20.14
N GLN A 127 -4.53 -14.69 19.89
CA GLN A 127 -3.62 -13.67 19.37
C GLN A 127 -4.06 -13.16 18.00
N ILE A 128 -4.48 -14.05 17.11
CA ILE A 128 -5.02 -13.69 15.78
C ILE A 128 -6.31 -12.87 15.94
N LEU A 129 -7.21 -13.28 16.84
CA LEU A 129 -8.45 -12.54 17.09
C LEU A 129 -8.17 -11.14 17.64
N VAL A 130 -7.28 -10.99 18.62
CA VAL A 130 -6.88 -9.68 19.15
C VAL A 130 -6.24 -8.82 18.05
N SER A 131 -5.39 -9.41 17.21
CA SER A 131 -4.81 -8.72 16.06
C SER A 131 -5.89 -8.20 15.10
N ASN A 132 -6.90 -9.02 14.77
CA ASN A 132 -7.93 -8.66 13.82
C ASN A 132 -9.02 -7.75 14.38
N LEU A 133 -9.33 -7.86 15.68
CA LEU A 133 -10.46 -7.16 16.32
C LEU A 133 -10.03 -5.92 17.12
N ILE A 134 -8.73 -5.75 17.39
CA ILE A 134 -8.22 -4.56 18.10
C ILE A 134 -7.18 -3.84 17.25
N ILE A 135 -6.12 -4.53 16.83
CA ILE A 135 -5.01 -3.87 16.12
C ILE A 135 -5.45 -3.37 14.74
N SER A 136 -6.09 -4.22 13.94
CA SER A 136 -6.55 -3.85 12.59
C SER A 136 -7.54 -2.67 12.59
N PRO A 137 -8.58 -2.60 13.47
CA PRO A 137 -9.44 -1.42 13.58
C PRO A 137 -8.69 -0.11 13.86
N ILE A 138 -7.70 -0.13 14.75
CA ILE A 138 -6.90 1.05 15.08
C ILE A 138 -6.12 1.49 13.83
N GLN A 139 -5.40 0.57 13.19
CA GLN A 139 -4.60 0.85 12.01
C GLN A 139 -5.46 1.37 10.84
N ASN A 140 -6.60 0.72 10.57
CA ASN A 140 -7.50 1.10 9.48
C ASN A 140 -8.16 2.47 9.74
N SER A 141 -8.48 2.80 11.00
CA SER A 141 -9.00 4.12 11.36
C SER A 141 -7.97 5.22 11.15
N VAL A 142 -6.73 4.99 11.57
CA VAL A 142 -5.61 5.94 11.36
C VAL A 142 -5.31 6.10 9.87
N TYR A 143 -5.34 5.02 9.09
CA TYR A 143 -5.20 5.06 7.65
C TYR A 143 -6.26 5.92 6.98
N LEU A 144 -7.55 5.65 7.22
CA LEU A 144 -8.65 6.41 6.63
C LEU A 144 -8.63 7.89 7.04
N THR A 145 -8.29 8.17 8.30
CA THR A 145 -8.13 9.53 8.82
C THR A 145 -7.01 10.27 8.10
N SER A 146 -5.83 9.66 7.99
CA SER A 146 -4.66 10.23 7.32
C SER A 146 -4.96 10.47 5.84
N MET A 147 -5.60 9.50 5.18
CA MET A 147 -6.04 9.63 3.80
C MET A 147 -7.01 10.79 3.58
N ALA A 148 -7.99 10.97 4.48
CA ALA A 148 -8.91 12.11 4.42
C ALA A 148 -8.17 13.45 4.53
N ILE A 149 -7.25 13.58 5.48
CA ILE A 149 -6.45 14.80 5.71
C ILE A 149 -5.56 15.09 4.49
N ILE A 150 -4.85 14.08 3.98
CA ILE A 150 -3.96 14.21 2.82
C ILE A 150 -4.76 14.57 1.55
N ALA A 151 -5.97 14.03 1.42
CA ALA A 151 -6.91 14.39 0.37
C ALA A 151 -7.43 15.83 0.46
N GLY A 152 -7.23 16.50 1.60
CA GLY A 152 -7.59 17.91 1.82
C GLY A 152 -8.77 18.13 2.75
N ALA A 153 -9.25 17.12 3.49
CA ALA A 153 -10.24 17.34 4.55
C ALA A 153 -9.68 18.32 5.59
N ARG A 154 -10.47 19.35 5.92
CA ARG A 154 -10.12 20.42 6.87
C ARG A 154 -10.98 20.44 8.12
N THR A 155 -12.10 19.73 8.13
CA THR A 155 -13.01 19.69 9.29
C THR A 155 -13.17 18.28 9.83
N PHE A 156 -13.45 18.17 11.13
CA PHE A 156 -13.74 16.89 11.78
C PHE A 156 -14.88 16.14 11.09
N HIS A 157 -15.93 16.87 10.65
CA HIS A 157 -17.05 16.27 9.93
C HIS A 157 -16.62 15.57 8.62
N GLN A 158 -15.72 16.19 7.84
CA GLN A 158 -15.21 15.59 6.59
C GLN A 158 -14.37 14.35 6.84
N VAL A 159 -13.52 14.39 7.88
CA VAL A 159 -12.71 13.23 8.30
C VAL A 159 -13.62 12.11 8.77
N ARG A 160 -14.57 12.39 9.68
CA ARG A 160 -15.54 11.43 10.21
C ARG A 160 -16.38 10.80 9.10
N ALA A 161 -16.82 11.58 8.11
CA ALA A 161 -17.57 11.07 6.97
C ALA A 161 -16.74 10.05 6.17
N THR A 162 -15.46 10.34 5.93
CA THR A 162 -14.54 9.44 5.21
C THR A 162 -14.31 8.16 6.00
N VAL A 163 -14.02 8.27 7.30
CA VAL A 163 -13.82 7.11 8.18
C VAL A 163 -15.09 6.26 8.22
N ARG A 164 -16.27 6.85 8.47
CA ARG A 164 -17.53 6.10 8.54
C ARG A 164 -17.87 5.38 7.24
N ALA A 165 -17.62 6.03 6.10
CA ALA A 165 -17.88 5.44 4.78
C ALA A 165 -16.87 4.35 4.40
N GLY A 166 -15.60 4.50 4.81
CA GLY A 166 -14.51 3.60 4.44
C GLY A 166 -14.28 2.44 5.42
N PHE A 167 -14.60 2.62 6.70
CA PHE A 167 -14.15 1.71 7.76
C PHE A 167 -14.64 0.28 7.55
N MET A 168 -15.95 0.06 7.48
CA MET A 168 -16.48 -1.31 7.35
C MET A 168 -16.07 -1.99 6.04
N PRO A 169 -16.09 -1.32 4.87
CA PRO A 169 -15.55 -1.89 3.64
C PRO A 169 -14.08 -2.35 3.77
N VAL A 170 -13.23 -1.52 4.37
CA VAL A 170 -11.82 -1.85 4.58
C VAL A 170 -11.66 -3.01 5.57
N MET A 171 -12.40 -3.00 6.68
CA MET A 171 -12.39 -4.08 7.66
C MET A 171 -12.77 -5.42 7.05
N LYS A 172 -13.83 -5.47 6.22
CA LYS A 172 -14.24 -6.70 5.53
C LYS A 172 -13.13 -7.27 4.65
N VAL A 173 -12.45 -6.40 3.89
CA VAL A 173 -11.32 -6.82 3.05
C VAL A 173 -10.17 -7.33 3.94
N SER A 174 -9.80 -6.61 5.00
CA SER A 174 -8.76 -7.03 5.95
C SER A 174 -9.07 -8.38 6.61
N TRP A 175 -10.31 -8.60 7.06
CA TRP A 175 -10.70 -9.83 7.77
C TRP A 175 -10.76 -11.06 6.87
N VAL A 176 -10.98 -10.89 5.57
CA VAL A 176 -10.90 -12.01 4.62
C VAL A 176 -9.46 -12.24 4.19
N THR A 177 -8.73 -11.18 3.84
CA THR A 177 -7.38 -11.30 3.29
C THR A 177 -6.33 -11.71 4.31
N SER A 178 -6.41 -11.23 5.55
CA SER A 178 -5.38 -11.50 6.56
C SER A 178 -5.30 -12.98 6.94
N PRO A 179 -6.41 -13.69 7.23
CA PRO A 179 -6.35 -15.13 7.52
C PRO A 179 -5.90 -15.97 6.33
N LEU A 180 -6.32 -15.63 5.11
CA LEU A 180 -5.92 -16.34 3.89
C LEU A 180 -4.41 -16.17 3.62
N ALA A 181 -3.92 -14.93 3.71
CA ALA A 181 -2.51 -14.64 3.55
C ALA A 181 -1.67 -15.31 4.66
N LEU A 182 -2.16 -15.33 5.90
CA LEU A 182 -1.50 -16.01 7.01
C LEU A 182 -1.44 -17.53 6.80
N ALA A 183 -2.54 -18.16 6.39
CA ALA A 183 -2.59 -19.59 6.11
C ALA A 183 -1.60 -19.96 4.98
N PHE A 184 -1.54 -19.15 3.93
CA PHE A 184 -0.55 -19.31 2.86
C PHE A 184 0.89 -19.18 3.38
N ALA A 185 1.19 -18.12 4.13
CA ALA A 185 2.51 -17.89 4.68
C ALA A 185 2.97 -19.03 5.59
N GLN A 186 2.08 -19.53 6.45
CA GLN A 186 2.36 -20.66 7.34
C GLN A 186 2.64 -21.96 6.59
N LYS A 187 1.95 -22.21 5.47
CA LYS A 187 2.10 -23.45 4.71
C LYS A 187 3.32 -23.44 3.78
N PHE A 188 3.65 -22.29 3.20
CA PHE A 188 4.58 -22.21 2.06
C PHE A 188 5.82 -21.35 2.29
N LEU A 189 5.87 -20.51 3.34
CA LEU A 189 6.93 -19.52 3.51
C LEU A 189 7.66 -19.65 4.86
N PRO A 190 9.00 -19.53 4.87
CA PRO A 190 9.76 -19.37 6.10
C PRO A 190 9.33 -18.11 6.88
N GLU A 191 9.31 -18.18 8.21
CA GLU A 191 8.83 -17.07 9.07
C GLU A 191 9.55 -15.73 8.83
N HIS A 192 10.86 -15.79 8.55
CA HIS A 192 11.64 -14.58 8.29
C HIS A 192 11.24 -13.85 6.99
N THR A 193 10.62 -14.54 6.02
CA THR A 193 10.10 -13.92 4.78
C THR A 193 8.67 -13.43 4.89
N TRP A 194 8.00 -13.60 6.03
CA TRP A 194 6.60 -13.21 6.17
C TRP A 194 6.40 -11.70 6.03
N VAL A 195 7.28 -10.88 6.59
CA VAL A 195 7.16 -9.41 6.50
C VAL A 195 7.18 -8.91 5.05
N PRO A 196 8.17 -9.25 4.19
CA PRO A 196 8.11 -8.84 2.78
C PRO A 196 6.89 -9.42 2.06
N PHE A 197 6.47 -10.65 2.36
CA PHE A 197 5.25 -11.23 1.79
C PHE A 197 3.99 -10.41 2.13
N PHE A 198 3.78 -10.09 3.42
CA PHE A 198 2.64 -9.28 3.85
C PHE A 198 2.71 -7.84 3.32
N ASN A 199 3.91 -7.29 3.13
CA ASN A 199 4.07 -5.99 2.46
C ASN A 199 3.57 -6.03 1.00
N ILE A 200 3.81 -7.12 0.27
CA ILE A 200 3.30 -7.29 -1.11
C ILE A 200 1.78 -7.40 -1.11
N ILE A 201 1.20 -8.24 -0.25
CA ILE A 201 -0.26 -8.36 -0.12
C ILE A 201 -0.88 -7.01 0.27
N GLY A 202 -0.31 -6.37 1.30
CA GLY A 202 -0.72 -5.05 1.76
C GLY A 202 -0.60 -3.98 0.68
N PHE A 203 0.40 -4.07 -0.20
CA PHE A 203 0.56 -3.18 -1.34
C PHE A 203 -0.66 -3.24 -2.28
N PHE A 204 -1.04 -4.44 -2.72
CA PHE A 204 -2.19 -4.63 -3.62
C PHE A 204 -3.51 -4.26 -2.97
N ILE A 205 -3.75 -4.72 -1.74
CA ILE A 205 -4.99 -4.43 -1.01
C ILE A 205 -5.11 -2.94 -0.72
N GLY A 206 -4.04 -2.28 -0.26
CA GLY A 206 -4.05 -0.84 -0.02
C GLY A 206 -4.24 -0.03 -1.31
N THR A 207 -3.67 -0.47 -2.44
CA THR A 207 -3.92 0.16 -3.75
C THR A 207 -5.38 0.04 -4.14
N TYR A 208 -5.98 -1.15 -3.99
CA TYR A 208 -7.40 -1.40 -4.26
C TYR A 208 -8.30 -0.50 -3.40
N VAL A 209 -8.09 -0.49 -2.08
CA VAL A 209 -8.86 0.32 -1.13
C VAL A 209 -8.75 1.81 -1.43
N ASN A 210 -7.53 2.30 -1.70
CA ASN A 210 -7.29 3.70 -2.03
C ASN A 210 -8.00 4.09 -3.33
N THR A 211 -7.87 3.26 -4.38
CA THR A 211 -8.54 3.45 -5.67
C THR A 211 -10.06 3.51 -5.49
N HIS A 212 -10.64 2.56 -4.77
CA HIS A 212 -12.08 2.49 -4.54
C HIS A 212 -12.61 3.71 -3.78
N THR A 213 -11.86 4.16 -2.77
CA THR A 213 -12.23 5.35 -2.00
C THR A 213 -12.14 6.63 -2.83
N LYS A 214 -11.10 6.76 -3.67
CA LYS A 214 -10.96 7.87 -4.62
C LYS A 214 -12.11 7.92 -5.62
N LYS A 215 -12.48 6.78 -6.23
CA LYS A 215 -13.60 6.69 -7.17
C LYS A 215 -14.91 7.14 -6.54
N LYS A 216 -15.26 6.60 -5.37
CA LYS A 216 -16.46 7.02 -4.63
C LYS A 216 -16.48 8.51 -4.30
N ARG A 217 -15.34 9.07 -3.90
CA ARG A 217 -15.23 10.52 -3.64
C ARG A 217 -15.47 11.33 -4.90
N LEU A 218 -14.86 10.95 -6.03
CA LEU A 218 -15.03 11.63 -7.30
C LEU A 218 -16.47 11.55 -7.80
N GLU A 219 -17.12 10.40 -7.67
CA GLU A 219 -18.56 10.23 -7.98
C GLU A 219 -19.44 11.15 -7.13
N ALA A 220 -19.19 11.22 -5.81
CA ALA A 220 -19.93 12.10 -4.92
C ALA A 220 -19.74 13.59 -5.28
N LEU A 221 -18.53 13.98 -5.69
CA LEU A 221 -18.24 15.34 -6.18
C LEU A 221 -18.94 15.63 -7.51
N ARG A 222 -18.93 14.68 -8.46
CA ARG A 222 -19.64 14.80 -9.74
C ARG A 222 -21.15 14.93 -9.55
N LYS A 223 -21.74 14.12 -8.67
CA LYS A 223 -23.17 14.19 -8.34
C LYS A 223 -23.55 15.56 -7.77
N ARG A 224 -22.78 16.07 -6.79
CA ARG A 224 -23.01 17.42 -6.23
C ARG A 224 -22.84 18.54 -7.24
N TYR A 225 -21.91 18.40 -8.18
CA TYR A 225 -21.71 19.38 -9.25
C TYR A 225 -22.94 19.41 -10.19
N ASN A 226 -23.43 18.23 -10.60
CA ASN A 226 -24.62 18.12 -11.43
C ASN A 226 -25.87 18.68 -10.72
N GLU A 227 -26.10 18.30 -9.45
CA GLU A 227 -27.22 18.82 -8.64
C GLU A 227 -27.21 20.35 -8.54
N ARG A 228 -26.03 20.98 -8.36
CA ARG A 228 -25.91 22.45 -8.36
C ARG A 228 -26.16 23.08 -9.72
N ARG A 229 -25.76 22.40 -10.79
CA ARG A 229 -25.97 22.89 -12.16
C ARG A 229 -27.46 22.86 -12.51
N ASP A 230 -28.14 21.77 -12.16
CA ASP A 230 -29.54 21.55 -12.50
C ASP A 230 -30.46 22.41 -11.59
N GLY A 231 -30.17 22.51 -10.28
CA GLY A 231 -30.89 23.41 -9.37
C GLY A 231 -30.63 24.91 -9.59
N GLY A 232 -29.63 25.27 -10.40
CA GLY A 232 -29.40 26.64 -10.86
C GLY A 232 -30.27 27.04 -12.06
N TYR A 233 -30.85 26.06 -12.77
CA TYR A 233 -31.77 26.29 -13.89
C TYR A 233 -33.21 26.54 -13.42
N GLU A 234 -33.60 25.98 -12.27
CA GLU A 234 -34.95 26.08 -11.70
C GLU A 234 -35.25 27.41 -10.98
N LYS A 235 -34.29 28.34 -10.94
CA LYS A 235 -34.41 29.65 -10.25
C LYS A 235 -34.23 30.85 -11.18
N ARG A 236 -34.71 30.75 -12.42
CA ARG A 236 -34.86 31.89 -13.34
C ARG A 236 -36.29 31.97 -13.87
N ASP A 237 -37.25 32.06 -12.96
CA ASP A 237 -38.50 32.71 -13.30
C ASP A 237 -38.20 34.21 -13.42
N TYR A 238 -38.05 34.66 -14.67
CA TYR A 238 -38.16 36.07 -15.04
C TYR A 238 -39.65 36.47 -15.01
N PRO A 239 -39.96 37.74 -14.71
CA PRO A 239 -41.16 38.20 -13.99
C PRO A 239 -42.50 37.84 -14.63
#